data_AF-A0A8D0D9I5-F1
#
_entry.id   AF-A0A8D0D9I5-F1
#
_cell.length_a   1.000
_cell.length_b   1.000
_cell.length_c   1.000
_cell.angle_alpha   90.00
_cell.angle_beta   90.00
_cell.angle_gamma   90.00
#
_symmetry.space_group_name_H-M   'P 1'
#
loop_
_entity.id
_entity.type
_entity.pdbx_description
1 polymer ?
#
loop_
_entity_poly.entity_id
_entity_poly.type
_entity_poly.pdbx_seq_one_letter_code
_entity_poly.pdbx_strand_id
1 'polypeptide(L)'
;SDNNRKVTRVEEDQSYPDHPERFDYCQLLCRDGLTGRCYWEVERRGEVDISVSYRGIRRRGDSRDCLFGYNDQSWSLFCSDVGYSVWHNNRGTSISSSSVSGRVAVYVDCPAGSLSFYSVSSDSLIHIYTFNTTFTQTLYPGFGSPGSSVSLSPLEDRESPPVSHC
;
A
#
# COMPACT_ATOMS: atom_id res chain seq x y z
N SER A 1 -14.19 -6.24 -4.29
CA SER A 1 -14.80 -7.58 -4.45
C SER A 1 -14.02 -8.40 -5.47
N ASP A 2 -14.14 -9.73 -5.40
CA ASP A 2 -13.12 -10.78 -5.68
C ASP A 2 -12.40 -11.19 -4.38
N ASN A 3 -13.10 -11.92 -3.52
CA ASN A 3 -12.61 -12.41 -2.22
C ASN A 3 -11.87 -11.35 -1.35
N ASN A 4 -12.37 -10.10 -1.31
CA ASN A 4 -11.75 -8.93 -0.65
C ASN A 4 -10.36 -8.50 -1.18
N ARG A 5 -9.97 -8.97 -2.38
CA ARG A 5 -8.66 -8.67 -2.99
C ARG A 5 -8.65 -7.47 -3.91
N LYS A 6 -9.81 -6.94 -4.30
CA LYS A 6 -9.92 -5.78 -5.19
C LYS A 6 -10.74 -4.67 -4.57
N VAL A 7 -10.23 -3.45 -4.72
CA VAL A 7 -10.75 -2.17 -4.23
C VAL A 7 -10.97 -1.28 -5.44
N THR A 8 -12.19 -0.81 -5.67
CA THR A 8 -12.50 0.12 -6.75
C THR A 8 -13.16 1.35 -6.14
N ARG A 9 -12.73 2.55 -6.50
CA ARG A 9 -13.49 3.75 -6.17
C ARG A 9 -14.84 3.68 -6.88
N VAL A 10 -15.91 3.88 -6.13
CA VAL A 10 -17.27 4.05 -6.65
C VAL A 10 -17.67 5.49 -6.38
N GLU A 11 -18.27 6.14 -7.38
CA GLU A 11 -18.73 7.53 -7.26
C GLU A 11 -20.03 7.64 -6.45
N GLU A 12 -20.80 6.55 -6.40
CA GLU A 12 -22.03 6.46 -5.60
C GLU A 12 -21.72 6.27 -4.11
N ASP A 13 -22.45 7.00 -3.26
CA ASP A 13 -22.36 6.85 -1.80
C ASP A 13 -22.81 5.45 -1.41
N GLN A 14 -21.87 4.65 -0.92
CA GLN A 14 -22.15 3.30 -0.49
C GLN A 14 -22.76 3.34 0.91
N SER A 15 -23.96 2.78 1.04
CA SER A 15 -24.72 2.66 2.28
C SER A 15 -24.13 1.64 3.26
N TYR A 16 -22.81 1.68 3.47
CA TYR A 16 -22.18 0.96 4.56
C TYR A 16 -22.56 1.61 5.89
N PRO A 17 -22.95 0.82 6.91
CA PRO A 17 -23.25 1.36 8.23
C PRO A 17 -22.04 2.11 8.80
N ASP A 18 -22.31 3.12 9.63
CA ASP A 18 -21.23 3.86 10.27
C ASP A 18 -20.39 2.91 11.14
N HIS A 19 -19.07 3.05 11.03
CA HIS A 19 -18.12 2.22 11.75
C HIS A 19 -16.93 3.07 12.21
N PRO A 20 -16.44 2.91 13.45
CA PRO A 20 -15.29 3.69 13.94
C PRO A 20 -14.01 3.45 13.13
N GLU A 21 -13.92 2.34 12.40
CA GLU A 21 -12.80 2.02 11.50
C GLU A 21 -12.96 2.56 10.07
N ARG A 22 -14.08 3.20 9.74
CA ARG A 22 -14.30 3.81 8.42
C ARG A 22 -13.57 5.15 8.34
N PHE A 23 -12.92 5.39 7.21
CA PHE A 23 -12.35 6.70 6.86
C PHE A 23 -13.42 7.58 6.22
N ASP A 24 -13.40 8.88 6.53
CA ASP A 24 -14.21 9.90 5.84
C ASP A 24 -13.68 10.15 4.41
N TYR A 25 -12.38 9.92 4.19
CA TYR A 25 -11.73 9.96 2.88
C TYR A 25 -11.79 8.61 2.16
N CYS A 26 -11.60 8.61 0.83
CA CYS A 26 -11.58 7.41 -0.03
C CYS A 26 -10.31 6.54 0.17
N GLN A 27 -10.20 5.94 1.35
CA GLN A 27 -9.07 5.11 1.76
C GLN A 27 -9.54 3.95 2.65
N LEU A 28 -8.74 2.91 2.75
CA LEU A 28 -8.98 1.78 3.65
C LEU A 28 -7.69 1.22 4.22
N LEU A 29 -7.83 0.54 5.36
CA LEU A 29 -6.82 -0.34 5.92
C LEU A 29 -7.30 -1.79 5.84
N CYS A 30 -6.39 -2.69 5.52
CA CYS A 30 -6.60 -4.13 5.61
C CYS A 30 -6.79 -4.53 7.07
N ARG A 31 -7.55 -5.61 7.27
CA ARG A 31 -7.88 -6.13 8.61
C ARG A 31 -6.68 -6.78 9.29
N ASP A 32 -5.89 -7.52 8.53
CA ASP A 32 -4.81 -8.34 9.05
C ASP A 32 -3.51 -7.52 9.11
N GLY A 33 -2.88 -7.59 10.28
CA GLY A 33 -1.60 -6.92 10.53
C GLY A 33 -0.43 -7.73 9.98
N LEU A 34 0.62 -7.02 9.57
CA LEU A 34 1.86 -7.62 9.07
C LEU A 34 2.71 -8.11 10.23
N THR A 35 3.30 -9.30 10.07
CA THR A 35 4.20 -9.91 11.05
C THR A 35 5.45 -10.46 10.36
N GLY A 36 6.62 -10.32 11.00
CA GLY A 36 7.88 -10.79 10.44
C GLY A 36 8.27 -10.08 9.14
N ARG A 37 8.41 -10.85 8.06
CA ARG A 37 8.71 -10.36 6.72
C ARG A 37 7.52 -10.63 5.82
N CYS A 38 7.02 -9.60 5.14
CA CYS A 38 5.85 -9.70 4.29
C CYS A 38 6.16 -9.19 2.89
N TYR A 39 5.61 -9.87 1.89
CA TYR A 39 5.68 -9.48 0.49
C TYR A 39 4.28 -9.56 -0.11
N TRP A 40 3.88 -8.54 -0.87
CA TRP A 40 2.68 -8.60 -1.69
C TRP A 40 2.81 -7.73 -2.92
N GLU A 41 2.05 -8.08 -3.96
CA GLU A 41 1.97 -7.32 -5.21
C GLU A 41 0.56 -6.77 -5.41
N VAL A 42 0.53 -5.60 -6.02
CA VAL A 42 -0.67 -4.82 -6.24
C VAL A 42 -0.71 -4.41 -7.70
N GLU A 43 -1.71 -4.90 -8.42
CA GLU A 43 -2.11 -4.33 -9.69
C GLU A 43 -2.91 -3.05 -9.45
N ARG A 44 -2.60 -2.03 -10.24
CA ARG A 44 -3.24 -0.73 -10.20
C ARG A 44 -3.58 -0.25 -11.60
N ARG A 45 -4.62 0.57 -11.67
CA ARG A 45 -4.92 1.40 -12.84
C ARG A 45 -5.05 2.81 -12.34
N GLY A 46 -4.45 3.78 -13.04
CA GLY A 46 -4.46 5.19 -12.65
C GLY A 46 -3.75 5.48 -11.33
N GLU A 47 -4.29 6.46 -10.61
CA GLU A 47 -3.68 7.03 -9.41
C GLU A 47 -4.10 6.30 -8.14
N VAL A 48 -3.11 5.81 -7.39
CA VAL A 48 -3.36 5.03 -6.17
C VAL A 48 -2.30 5.33 -5.11
N ASP A 49 -2.72 5.37 -3.86
CA ASP A 49 -1.85 5.33 -2.70
C ASP A 49 -1.71 3.88 -2.23
N ILE A 50 -0.48 3.41 -2.15
CA ILE A 50 -0.14 2.10 -1.57
C ILE A 50 0.65 2.38 -0.30
N SER A 51 0.07 2.00 0.84
CA SER A 51 0.56 2.43 2.15
C SER A 51 0.73 1.27 3.11
N VAL A 52 1.52 1.51 4.15
CA VAL A 52 1.40 0.80 5.43
C VAL A 52 1.21 1.82 6.53
N SER A 53 0.40 1.47 7.52
CA SER A 53 0.10 2.37 8.63
C SER A 53 -0.13 1.61 9.93
N TYR A 54 0.12 2.27 11.06
CA TYR A 54 -0.40 1.82 12.34
C TYR A 54 -1.91 1.95 12.40
N ARG A 55 -2.53 1.09 13.23
CA ARG A 55 -4.00 1.08 13.40
C ARG A 55 -4.56 2.40 13.95
N GLY A 56 -3.73 3.15 14.67
CA GLY A 56 -4.09 4.40 15.35
C GLY A 56 -4.18 5.63 14.45
N ILE A 57 -4.01 5.51 13.13
CA ILE A 57 -4.20 6.62 12.20
C ILE A 57 -5.60 7.25 12.37
N ARG A 58 -5.65 8.58 12.32
CA ARG A 58 -6.91 9.32 12.38
C ARG A 58 -7.75 8.99 11.15
N ARG A 59 -9.06 8.76 11.34
CA ARG A 59 -9.96 8.37 10.24
C ARG A 59 -11.05 9.38 9.92
N ARG A 60 -11.33 10.30 10.84
CA ARG A 60 -12.46 11.23 10.78
C ARG A 60 -12.05 12.70 10.87
N GLY A 61 -12.88 13.53 10.25
CA GLY A 61 -12.75 14.98 10.19
C GLY A 61 -11.97 15.44 8.96
N ASP A 62 -12.18 16.72 8.61
CA ASP A 62 -11.54 17.37 7.47
C ASP A 62 -10.11 17.84 7.83
N SER A 63 -9.22 16.86 8.05
CA SER A 63 -7.80 17.09 8.26
C SER A 63 -6.98 16.20 7.33
N ARG A 64 -5.89 16.76 6.80
CA ARG A 64 -4.88 16.01 6.06
C ARG A 64 -4.26 14.90 6.91
N ASP A 65 -4.30 14.99 8.24
CA ASP A 65 -3.79 13.93 9.12
C ASP A 65 -4.52 12.58 8.91
N CYS A 66 -5.73 12.59 8.33
CA CYS A 66 -6.47 11.39 7.98
C CYS A 66 -5.99 10.70 6.68
N LEU A 67 -5.18 11.39 5.87
CA LEU A 67 -4.64 10.89 4.61
C LEU A 67 -3.33 10.12 4.84
N PHE A 68 -3.14 9.01 4.13
CA PHE A 68 -1.88 8.28 4.20
C PHE A 68 -0.70 9.16 3.77
N GLY A 69 0.41 9.05 4.50
CA GLY A 69 1.64 9.81 4.28
C GLY A 69 1.61 11.25 4.84
N TYR A 70 0.45 11.79 5.20
CA TYR A 70 0.30 13.15 5.75
C TYR A 70 0.34 13.19 7.29
N ASN A 71 0.67 12.07 7.92
CA ASN A 71 0.84 11.91 9.37
C ASN A 71 2.08 11.06 9.66
N ASP A 72 2.45 10.97 10.94
CA ASP A 72 3.59 10.17 11.42
C ASP A 72 3.25 8.68 11.62
N GLN A 73 1.99 8.27 11.41
CA GLN A 73 1.50 6.91 11.59
C GLN A 73 1.52 6.09 10.29
N SER A 74 1.87 6.69 9.15
CA SER A 74 1.78 6.06 7.83
C SER A 74 2.94 6.39 6.90
N TRP A 75 3.26 5.43 6.04
CA TRP A 75 4.25 5.53 4.97
C TRP A 75 3.55 5.16 3.67
N SER A 76 3.50 6.08 2.72
CA SER A 76 2.75 5.94 1.47
C SER A 76 3.65 6.07 0.25
N LEU A 77 3.38 5.22 -0.74
CA LEU A 77 3.76 5.42 -2.14
C LEU A 77 2.53 5.85 -2.92
N PHE A 78 2.54 7.09 -3.41
CA PHE A 78 1.61 7.54 -4.43
C PHE A 78 2.14 7.16 -5.82
N CYS A 79 1.33 6.43 -6.58
CA CYS A 79 1.63 6.02 -7.95
C CYS A 79 0.69 6.76 -8.90
N SER A 80 1.23 7.36 -9.95
CA SER A 80 0.46 7.92 -11.06
C SER A 80 0.95 7.33 -12.40
N ASP A 81 0.37 7.77 -13.51
CA ASP A 81 0.82 7.37 -14.84
C ASP A 81 2.13 8.07 -15.26
N VAL A 82 2.54 9.12 -14.54
CA VAL A 82 3.74 9.92 -14.84
C VAL A 82 4.91 9.68 -13.90
N GLY A 83 4.71 8.91 -12.82
CA GLY A 83 5.79 8.57 -11.90
C GLY A 83 5.31 8.17 -10.51
N TYR A 84 6.22 8.28 -9.55
CA TYR A 84 5.99 7.92 -8.16
C TYR A 84 6.30 9.09 -7.24
N SER A 85 5.66 9.15 -6.09
CA SER A 85 6.11 9.98 -4.98
C SER A 85 5.90 9.26 -3.66
N VAL A 86 6.84 9.43 -2.74
CA VAL A 86 6.77 8.82 -1.41
C VAL A 86 6.45 9.88 -0.37
N TRP A 87 5.59 9.53 0.58
CA TRP A 87 5.06 10.44 1.59
C TRP A 87 5.11 9.83 2.98
N HIS A 88 5.61 10.62 3.93
CA HIS A 88 5.55 10.32 5.35
C HIS A 88 5.60 11.62 6.16
N ASN A 89 4.76 11.75 7.19
CA ASN A 89 4.72 12.92 8.07
C ASN A 89 4.62 14.25 7.29
N ASN A 90 3.74 14.29 6.29
CA ASN A 90 3.51 15.45 5.42
C ASN A 90 4.78 15.92 4.66
N ARG A 91 5.73 15.01 4.45
CA ARG A 91 6.93 15.24 3.63
C ARG A 91 6.89 14.30 2.43
N GLY A 92 6.79 14.90 1.25
CA GLY A 92 6.77 14.22 -0.03
C GLY A 92 8.12 14.28 -0.74
N THR A 93 8.48 13.23 -1.47
CA THR A 93 9.60 13.23 -2.42
C THR A 93 9.14 12.60 -3.72
N SER A 94 9.22 13.36 -4.82
CA SER A 94 8.94 12.85 -6.15
C SER A 94 10.10 11.99 -6.64
N ILE A 95 9.78 10.85 -7.22
CA ILE A 95 10.74 9.88 -7.75
C ILE A 95 10.51 9.81 -9.26
N SER A 96 11.48 10.32 -10.01
CA SER A 96 11.49 10.21 -11.46
C SER A 96 11.63 8.75 -11.87
N SER A 97 10.72 8.26 -12.70
CA SER A 97 10.83 6.94 -13.32
C SER A 97 10.63 7.06 -14.82
N SER A 98 11.50 6.41 -15.60
CA SER A 98 11.38 6.35 -17.06
C SER A 98 10.33 5.34 -17.51
N SER A 99 9.89 4.45 -16.63
CA SER A 99 8.85 3.46 -16.89
C SER A 99 7.99 3.26 -15.65
N VAL A 100 6.69 3.29 -15.86
CA VAL A 100 5.67 3.22 -14.82
C VAL A 100 4.90 1.93 -15.04
N SER A 101 5.06 0.96 -14.13
CA SER A 101 4.33 -0.31 -14.22
C SER A 101 2.93 -0.18 -13.60
N GLY A 102 1.96 -0.88 -14.19
CA GLY A 102 0.65 -1.12 -13.61
C GLY A 102 0.67 -2.05 -12.40
N ARG A 103 1.84 -2.54 -11.98
CA ARG A 103 2.00 -3.42 -10.81
C ARG A 103 3.14 -2.96 -9.92
N VAL A 104 2.89 -2.96 -8.61
CA VAL A 104 3.82 -2.53 -7.56
C VAL A 104 3.97 -3.65 -6.54
N ALA A 105 5.19 -3.99 -6.19
CA ALA A 105 5.48 -4.89 -5.07
C ALA A 105 5.84 -4.08 -3.82
N VAL A 106 5.41 -4.58 -2.68
CA VAL A 106 5.73 -4.04 -1.37
C VAL A 106 6.40 -5.13 -0.55
N TYR A 107 7.54 -4.79 0.05
CA TYR A 107 8.25 -5.66 0.96
C TYR A 107 8.43 -4.96 2.31
N VAL A 108 8.03 -5.62 3.38
CA VAL A 108 8.18 -5.14 4.76
C VAL A 108 9.03 -6.11 5.54
N ASP A 109 10.12 -5.61 6.14
CA ASP A 109 10.95 -6.36 7.08
C ASP A 109 10.79 -5.72 8.47
N CYS A 110 9.86 -6.25 9.27
CA CYS A 110 9.59 -5.69 10.59
C CYS A 110 10.81 -5.76 11.54
N PRO A 111 11.57 -6.88 11.61
CA PRO A 111 12.79 -6.95 12.41
C PRO A 111 13.86 -5.94 11.97
N ALA A 112 14.04 -5.73 10.68
CA ALA A 112 15.03 -4.78 10.16
C ALA A 112 14.54 -3.32 10.16
N GLY A 113 13.23 -3.09 10.33
CA GLY A 113 12.65 -1.76 10.29
C GLY A 113 12.66 -1.16 8.88
N SER A 114 12.41 -1.96 7.85
CA SER A 114 12.39 -1.48 6.47
C SER A 114 11.08 -1.73 5.74
N LEU A 115 10.71 -0.77 4.90
CA LEU A 115 9.60 -0.85 3.97
C LEU A 115 10.11 -0.45 2.60
N SER A 116 10.09 -1.38 1.66
CA SER A 116 10.59 -1.20 0.30
C SER A 116 9.46 -1.32 -0.71
N PHE A 117 9.48 -0.44 -1.70
CA PHE A 117 8.57 -0.44 -2.84
C PHE A 117 9.33 -0.72 -4.13
N TYR A 118 8.70 -1.50 -5.01
CA TYR A 118 9.27 -1.87 -6.31
C TYR A 118 8.23 -1.75 -7.41
N SER A 119 8.66 -1.31 -8.58
CA SER A 119 7.90 -1.44 -9.82
C SER A 119 8.13 -2.84 -10.37
N VAL A 120 7.05 -3.55 -10.72
CA VAL A 120 7.13 -4.91 -11.26
C VAL A 120 6.97 -4.87 -12.77
N SER A 121 8.04 -5.10 -13.52
CA SER A 121 8.01 -5.11 -14.99
C SER A 121 8.42 -6.50 -15.50
N SER A 122 7.53 -7.17 -16.23
CA SER A 122 7.67 -8.59 -16.58
C SER A 122 7.97 -9.43 -15.33
N ASP A 123 9.22 -9.90 -15.18
CA ASP A 123 9.70 -10.69 -14.04
C ASP A 123 10.77 -9.97 -13.19
N SER A 124 10.99 -8.68 -13.42
CA SER A 124 12.00 -7.88 -12.73
C SER A 124 11.38 -6.91 -11.73
N LEU A 125 12.01 -6.82 -10.55
CA LEU A 125 11.71 -5.81 -9.54
C LEU A 125 12.67 -4.63 -9.70
N ILE A 126 12.13 -3.48 -10.05
CA ILE A 126 12.88 -2.22 -10.10
C ILE A 126 12.61 -1.49 -8.80
N HIS A 127 13.65 -1.28 -7.99
CA HIS A 127 13.53 -0.55 -6.73
C HIS A 127 13.04 0.89 -6.95
N ILE A 128 12.01 1.28 -6.22
CA ILE A 128 11.48 2.65 -6.23
C ILE A 128 12.04 3.39 -5.02
N TYR A 129 11.80 2.86 -3.82
CA TYR A 129 12.18 3.52 -2.57
C TYR A 129 12.20 2.56 -1.38
N THR A 130 13.00 2.87 -0.37
CA THR A 130 12.98 2.19 0.92
C THR A 130 12.91 3.21 2.05
N PHE A 131 11.87 3.11 2.87
CA PHE A 131 11.86 3.73 4.20
C PHE A 131 12.63 2.85 5.18
N ASN A 132 13.52 3.49 5.95
CA ASN A 132 14.18 2.86 7.10
C ASN A 132 13.68 3.56 8.36
N THR A 133 13.08 2.81 9.27
CA THR A 133 12.44 3.33 10.48
C THR A 133 12.33 2.24 11.55
N THR A 134 12.13 2.63 12.80
CA THR A 134 11.82 1.66 13.87
C THR A 134 10.30 1.53 14.00
N PHE A 135 9.74 0.41 13.56
CA PHE A 135 8.32 0.16 13.74
C PHE A 135 8.01 -0.14 15.21
N THR A 136 7.09 0.62 15.81
CA THR A 136 6.75 0.54 17.23
C THR A 136 5.44 -0.20 17.49
N GLN A 137 4.66 -0.46 16.44
CA GLN A 137 3.38 -1.15 16.49
C GLN A 137 3.19 -2.02 15.25
N THR A 138 2.17 -2.88 15.26
CA THR A 138 1.78 -3.66 14.09
C THR A 138 1.37 -2.75 12.94
N LEU A 139 1.91 -3.04 11.76
CA LEU A 139 1.57 -2.36 10.51
C LEU A 139 0.41 -3.04 9.81
N TYR A 140 -0.40 -2.25 9.12
CA TYR A 140 -1.52 -2.70 8.32
C TYR A 140 -1.38 -2.14 6.90
N PRO A 141 -1.51 -2.96 5.85
CA PRO A 141 -1.57 -2.46 4.49
C PRO A 141 -2.75 -1.50 4.34
N GLY A 142 -2.54 -0.43 3.58
CA GLY A 142 -3.52 0.60 3.31
C GLY A 142 -3.56 0.97 1.85
N PHE A 143 -4.74 1.30 1.36
CA PHE A 143 -4.96 1.69 -0.03
C PHE A 143 -5.81 2.95 -0.07
N GLY A 144 -5.35 3.94 -0.80
CA GLY A 144 -6.09 5.15 -1.12
C GLY A 144 -6.30 5.26 -2.62
N SER A 145 -7.41 5.87 -3.02
CA SER A 145 -7.70 6.08 -4.43
C SER A 145 -8.33 7.45 -4.64
N PRO A 146 -7.56 8.47 -5.07
CA PRO A 146 -8.12 9.74 -5.48
C PRO A 146 -8.96 9.65 -6.77
N GLY A 147 -8.97 8.51 -7.51
CA GLY A 147 -9.78 8.41 -8.73
C GLY A 147 -9.74 7.09 -9.51
N SER A 148 -9.35 5.95 -8.91
CA SER A 148 -9.10 4.71 -9.67
C SER A 148 -9.33 3.39 -8.88
N SER A 149 -8.67 2.29 -9.30
CA SER A 149 -8.90 0.93 -8.76
C SER A 149 -7.60 0.17 -8.50
N VAL A 150 -7.61 -0.67 -7.46
CA VAL A 150 -6.49 -1.48 -6.94
C VAL A 150 -6.92 -2.94 -6.81
N SER A 151 -6.06 -3.89 -7.15
CA SER A 151 -6.25 -5.31 -6.86
C SER A 151 -4.96 -5.97 -6.40
N LEU A 152 -5.04 -6.83 -5.37
CA LEU A 152 -3.95 -7.71 -4.99
C LEU A 152 -3.77 -8.77 -6.08
N SER A 153 -2.55 -8.88 -6.62
CA SER A 153 -2.22 -9.94 -7.57
C SER A 153 -2.08 -11.27 -6.81
N PRO A 154 -2.60 -12.39 -7.34
CA PRO A 154 -2.22 -13.71 -6.85
C PRO A 154 -0.71 -13.87 -7.02
N LEU A 155 -0.02 -14.37 -6.00
CA LEU A 155 1.28 -15.00 -6.25
C LEU A 155 0.95 -16.25 -7.08
N GLU A 156 1.15 -16.19 -8.40
CA GLU A 156 1.22 -17.43 -9.18
C GLU A 156 2.35 -18.26 -8.57
N ASP A 157 2.07 -19.54 -8.30
CA ASP A 157 3.04 -20.49 -7.74
C ASP A 157 4.29 -20.51 -8.64
N ARG A 158 5.27 -19.66 -8.32
CA ARG A 158 6.63 -19.84 -8.79
C ARG A 158 7.07 -21.15 -8.17
N GLU A 159 7.09 -22.19 -9.00
CA GLU A 159 7.55 -23.55 -8.72
C GLU A 159 8.51 -23.56 -7.52
N SER A 160 8.02 -24.07 -6.40
CA SER A 160 8.87 -24.36 -5.26
C SER A 160 9.97 -25.31 -5.77
N PRO A 161 11.27 -24.97 -5.62
CA PRO A 161 12.30 -25.97 -5.89
C PRO A 161 12.03 -27.18 -4.98
N PRO A 162 12.29 -28.41 -5.46
CA PRO A 162 11.90 -29.61 -4.72
C PRO A 162 12.55 -29.57 -3.35
N VAL A 163 11.71 -29.51 -2.32
CA VAL A 163 12.15 -29.64 -0.94
C VAL A 163 12.53 -31.10 -0.74
N SER A 164 13.83 -31.37 -0.76
CA SER A 164 14.37 -32.64 -0.29
C SER A 164 13.95 -32.82 1.17
N HIS A 165 13.18 -33.86 1.44
CA HIS A 165 12.90 -34.33 2.79
C HIS A 165 14.21 -34.59 3.55
N CYS A 166 14.30 -34.03 4.75
CA CYS A 166 14.71 -34.70 5.98
C CYS A 166 13.90 -34.09 7.13
#